data_AF-A0A0F6W3Y2-F1
#
_entry.id   AF-A0A0F6W3Y2-F1
#
_cell.length_a   1.000
_cell.length_b   1.000
_cell.length_c   1.000
_cell.angle_alpha   90.00
_cell.angle_beta   90.00
_cell.angle_gamma   90.00
#
_symmetry.space_group_name_H-M   'P 1'
#
loop_
_entity.id
_entity.type
_entity.pdbx_description
1 polymer ?
#
loop_
_entity_poly.entity_id
_entity_poly.type
_entity_poly.pdbx_seq_one_letter_code
_entity_poly.pdbx_strand_id
1 'polypeptide(L)'
;MRARNPSGERRRRAREGATFLQVAAVVAVVGSLLAAFVPTYVRQLRLSKISEASEHLALMHMRAAAYFAAEHDTERGPARHCLPPAAGPTPATPSVEPVEVAWDGSTLDAATWTALGFAPERPVRFSYAFEPATDGCGLRSAEGTYLVTFRANGDLDGDGVRSVFERRAAADPQTGELVPIGILYVRDRVE
;
A
#
# COMPACT_ATOMS: atom_id res chain seq x y z
N MET A 1 -36.32 71.71 38.81
CA MET A 1 -36.69 70.79 37.71
C MET A 1 -35.44 70.21 37.07
N ARG A 2 -35.08 68.96 37.34
CA ARG A 2 -34.12 68.18 36.53
C ARG A 2 -34.38 66.68 36.75
N ALA A 3 -35.00 66.04 35.76
CA ALA A 3 -35.34 64.62 35.81
C ALA A 3 -34.09 63.77 35.52
N ARG A 4 -33.83 62.77 36.38
CA ARG A 4 -32.75 61.79 36.23
C ARG A 4 -33.29 60.63 35.39
N ASN A 5 -32.76 60.43 34.19
CA ASN A 5 -33.19 59.39 33.25
C ASN A 5 -32.44 58.07 33.55
N PRO A 6 -33.10 56.95 33.92
CA PRO A 6 -32.43 55.70 34.32
C PRO A 6 -32.21 54.70 33.16
N SER A 7 -32.20 55.16 31.90
CA SER A 7 -32.25 54.29 30.72
C SER A 7 -30.89 53.74 30.22
N GLY A 8 -29.81 53.88 30.98
CA GLY A 8 -28.45 53.50 30.55
C GLY A 8 -27.97 52.09 30.93
N GLU A 9 -28.46 51.49 32.01
CA GLU A 9 -27.77 50.34 32.63
C GLU A 9 -28.27 48.96 32.14
N ARG A 10 -29.45 48.87 31.52
CA ARG A 10 -30.02 47.57 31.09
C ARG A 10 -29.40 46.99 29.82
N ARG A 11 -28.59 47.76 29.07
CA ARG A 11 -28.07 47.34 27.76
C ARG A 11 -26.70 46.64 27.79
N ARG A 12 -25.95 46.70 28.90
CA ARG A 12 -24.63 46.08 29.02
C ARG A 12 -24.67 44.60 29.42
N ARG A 13 -25.57 44.19 30.33
CA ARG A 13 -25.70 42.78 30.78
C ARG A 13 -26.18 41.80 29.70
N ALA A 14 -26.90 42.29 28.68
CA ALA A 14 -27.40 41.43 27.60
C ALA A 14 -26.30 40.98 26.61
N ARG A 15 -25.13 41.64 26.58
CA ARG A 15 -24.01 41.27 25.70
C ARG A 15 -23.02 40.30 26.34
N GLU A 16 -23.00 40.18 27.66
CA GLU A 16 -22.11 39.26 28.39
C GLU A 16 -22.66 37.82 28.46
N GLY A 17 -23.98 37.63 28.30
CA GLY A 17 -24.61 36.30 28.25
C GLY A 17 -24.78 35.71 26.84
N ALA A 18 -24.63 36.52 25.79
CA ALA A 18 -24.79 36.08 24.39
C ALA A 18 -23.59 35.26 23.88
N THR A 19 -22.44 35.32 24.54
CA THR A 19 -21.23 34.59 24.17
C THR A 19 -21.26 33.12 24.58
N PHE A 20 -21.67 32.79 25.81
CA PHE A 20 -21.56 31.42 26.31
C PHE A 20 -22.50 30.43 25.61
N LEU A 21 -23.76 30.82 25.40
CA LEU A 21 -24.73 29.94 24.73
C LEU A 21 -24.38 29.73 23.25
N GLN A 22 -23.95 30.78 22.55
CA GLN A 22 -23.52 30.66 21.15
C GLN A 22 -22.25 29.80 21.03
N VAL A 23 -21.26 30.00 21.90
CA VAL A 23 -20.05 29.17 21.91
C VAL A 23 -20.38 27.72 22.20
N ALA A 24 -21.26 27.42 23.18
CA ALA A 24 -21.68 26.06 23.49
C ALA A 24 -22.40 25.39 22.31
N ALA A 25 -23.28 26.11 21.62
CA ALA A 25 -23.97 25.61 20.43
C ALA A 25 -22.99 25.31 19.29
N VAL A 26 -22.02 26.20 19.03
CA VAL A 26 -20.98 25.99 18.01
C VAL A 26 -20.12 24.77 18.36
N VAL A 27 -19.69 24.65 19.62
CA VAL A 27 -18.90 23.49 20.08
C VAL A 27 -19.69 22.19 19.95
N ALA A 28 -20.99 22.18 20.26
CA ALA A 28 -21.84 21.00 20.12
C ALA A 28 -21.97 20.56 18.65
N VAL A 29 -22.15 21.50 17.73
CA VAL A 29 -22.22 21.21 16.28
C VAL A 29 -20.87 20.71 15.77
N VAL A 30 -19.77 21.41 16.08
CA VAL A 30 -18.42 21.02 15.65
C VAL A 30 -18.03 19.66 16.24
N GLY A 31 -18.31 19.41 17.52
CA GLY A 31 -18.02 18.15 18.19
C GLY A 31 -18.78 16.98 17.56
N SER A 32 -20.06 17.17 17.24
CA SER A 32 -20.87 16.14 16.55
C SER A 32 -20.34 15.84 15.15
N LEU A 33 -19.91 16.88 14.41
CA LEU A 33 -19.31 16.72 13.09
C LEU A 33 -17.98 15.97 13.17
N LEU A 34 -17.09 16.35 14.10
CA LEU A 34 -15.80 15.68 14.29
C LEU A 34 -15.97 14.21 14.69
N ALA A 35 -16.93 13.91 15.57
CA ALA A 35 -17.20 12.54 16.01
C ALA A 35 -17.60 11.61 14.85
N ALA A 36 -18.32 12.13 13.84
CA ALA A 36 -18.65 11.36 12.63
C ALA A 36 -17.52 11.35 11.59
N PHE A 37 -16.76 12.44 11.47
CA PHE A 37 -15.77 12.62 10.42
C PHE A 37 -14.46 11.90 10.69
N VAL A 38 -13.95 11.96 11.94
CA VAL A 38 -12.65 11.37 12.31
C VAL A 38 -12.58 9.87 12.02
N PRO A 39 -13.56 9.03 12.43
CA PRO A 39 -13.51 7.59 12.16
C PRO A 39 -13.50 7.28 10.66
N THR A 40 -14.27 8.06 9.89
CA THR A 40 -14.35 7.90 8.43
C THR A 40 -13.03 8.26 7.76
N TYR A 41 -12.40 9.37 8.16
CA TYR A 41 -11.13 9.81 7.63
C TYR A 41 -10.00 8.81 7.92
N VAL A 42 -9.89 8.33 9.16
CA VAL A 42 -8.89 7.32 9.55
C VAL A 42 -9.07 6.03 8.75
N ARG A 43 -10.31 5.58 8.57
CA ARG A 43 -10.61 4.40 7.75
C ARG A 43 -10.18 4.58 6.29
N GLN A 44 -10.43 5.75 5.70
CA GLN A 44 -10.03 6.02 4.31
C GLN A 44 -8.50 6.03 4.15
N LEU A 45 -7.78 6.63 5.10
CA LEU A 45 -6.31 6.59 5.11
C LEU A 45 -5.78 5.16 5.20
N ARG A 46 -6.39 4.30 6.03
CA ARG A 46 -6.02 2.88 6.17
C ARG A 46 -6.31 2.09 4.90
N LEU A 47 -7.47 2.29 4.28
CA LEU A 47 -7.83 1.64 3.02
C LEU A 47 -6.86 2.01 1.89
N SER A 48 -6.48 3.29 1.81
CA SER A 48 -5.49 3.79 0.83
C SER A 48 -4.11 3.15 1.01
N LYS A 49 -3.67 2.98 2.27
CA LYS A 49 -2.41 2.28 2.58
C LYS A 49 -2.44 0.81 2.14
N ILE A 50 -3.55 0.10 2.37
CA ILE A 50 -3.65 -1.33 2.02
C ILE A 50 -3.83 -1.56 0.51
N SER A 51 -4.48 -0.64 -0.20
CA SER A 51 -4.63 -0.74 -1.65
C SER A 51 -3.28 -0.70 -2.37
N GLU A 52 -2.31 0.05 -1.84
CA GLU A 52 -0.95 0.16 -2.40
C GLU A 52 -0.30 -1.23 -2.58
N ALA A 53 -0.27 -2.04 -1.51
CA ALA A 53 0.34 -3.36 -1.55
C ALA A 53 -0.37 -4.29 -2.54
N SER A 54 -1.71 -4.30 -2.53
CA SER A 54 -2.49 -5.18 -3.40
C SER A 54 -2.32 -4.83 -4.89
N GLU A 55 -2.30 -3.52 -5.19
CA GLU A 55 -2.11 -2.99 -6.54
C GLU A 55 -0.71 -3.33 -7.08
N HIS A 56 0.33 -3.06 -6.30
CA HIS A 56 1.71 -3.34 -6.72
C HIS A 56 2.02 -4.84 -6.83
N LEU A 57 1.47 -5.69 -5.95
CA LEU A 57 1.60 -7.14 -6.09
C LEU A 57 0.87 -7.66 -7.34
N ALA A 58 -0.27 -7.06 -7.72
CA ALA A 58 -0.93 -7.38 -8.98
C ALA A 58 -0.11 -6.93 -10.19
N LEU A 59 0.46 -5.73 -10.15
CA LEU A 59 1.35 -5.22 -11.18
C LEU A 59 2.59 -6.11 -11.36
N MET A 60 3.23 -6.50 -10.25
CA MET A 60 4.40 -7.38 -10.26
C MET A 60 4.05 -8.75 -10.85
N HIS A 61 2.89 -9.32 -10.50
CA HIS A 61 2.41 -10.55 -11.11
C HIS A 61 2.19 -10.42 -12.63
N MET A 62 1.50 -9.38 -13.09
CA MET A 62 1.26 -9.18 -14.52
C MET A 62 2.58 -9.03 -15.30
N ARG A 63 3.53 -8.29 -14.74
CA ARG A 63 4.87 -8.10 -15.29
C ARG A 63 5.67 -9.40 -15.32
N ALA A 64 5.64 -10.18 -14.24
CA ALA A 64 6.27 -11.49 -14.18
C ALA A 64 5.62 -12.48 -15.17
N ALA A 65 4.30 -12.45 -15.35
CA ALA A 65 3.62 -13.30 -16.33
C ALA A 65 4.02 -12.94 -17.77
N ALA A 66 4.11 -11.63 -18.07
CA ALA A 66 4.60 -11.16 -19.36
C ALA A 66 6.06 -11.57 -19.61
N TYR A 67 6.93 -11.42 -18.60
CA TYR A 67 8.32 -11.88 -18.67
C TYR A 67 8.38 -13.41 -18.88
N PHE A 68 7.58 -14.17 -18.15
CA PHE A 68 7.55 -15.63 -18.23
C PHE A 68 7.14 -16.15 -19.60
N ALA A 69 6.17 -15.50 -20.25
CA ALA A 69 5.67 -15.87 -21.57
C ALA A 69 6.60 -15.43 -22.72
N ALA A 70 7.43 -14.41 -22.49
CA ALA A 70 8.37 -13.89 -23.46
C ALA A 70 9.48 -14.90 -23.79
N GLU A 71 10.06 -14.75 -24.98
CA GLU A 71 11.23 -15.48 -25.40
C GLU A 71 12.49 -14.73 -24.96
N HIS A 72 13.44 -15.46 -24.36
CA HIS A 72 14.68 -14.92 -23.81
C HIS A 72 15.86 -15.61 -24.49
N ASP A 73 16.84 -14.82 -24.91
CA ASP A 73 18.11 -15.36 -25.40
C ASP A 73 18.96 -15.84 -24.23
N THR A 74 19.22 -17.14 -24.20
CA THR A 74 20.12 -17.76 -23.21
C THR A 74 21.40 -18.24 -23.88
N GLU A 75 22.42 -18.60 -23.10
CA GLU A 75 23.64 -19.21 -23.63
C GLU A 75 23.38 -20.50 -24.45
N ARG A 76 22.23 -21.15 -24.24
CA ARG A 76 21.82 -22.37 -24.95
C ARG A 76 20.88 -22.10 -26.13
N GLY A 77 20.69 -20.83 -26.48
CA GLY A 77 19.72 -20.37 -27.48
C GLY A 77 18.42 -19.82 -26.87
N PRO A 78 17.43 -19.50 -27.72
CA PRO A 78 16.16 -18.93 -27.26
C PRO A 78 15.40 -19.89 -26.34
N ALA A 79 14.88 -19.37 -25.23
CA ALA A 79 14.11 -20.13 -24.25
C ALA A 79 12.88 -19.35 -23.76
N ARG A 80 11.91 -20.07 -23.20
CA ARG A 80 10.66 -19.52 -22.63
C ARG A 80 10.44 -20.03 -21.22
N HIS A 81 9.40 -19.52 -20.55
CA HIS A 81 9.05 -19.90 -19.17
C HIS A 81 10.21 -19.58 -18.23
N CYS A 82 10.70 -18.36 -18.34
CA CYS A 82 11.83 -17.87 -17.58
C CYS A 82 11.36 -17.01 -16.40
N LEU A 83 12.04 -17.13 -15.26
CA LEU A 83 11.94 -16.16 -14.17
C LEU A 83 13.33 -15.59 -13.89
N PRO A 84 13.44 -14.27 -13.64
CA PRO A 84 14.70 -13.68 -13.21
C PRO A 84 15.05 -14.18 -11.79
N PRO A 85 16.29 -13.94 -11.31
CA PRO A 85 16.67 -14.22 -9.93
C PRO A 85 15.79 -13.48 -8.91
N ALA A 86 15.83 -13.92 -7.65
CA ALA A 86 15.13 -13.26 -6.57
C ALA A 86 15.56 -11.79 -6.41
N ALA A 87 14.64 -10.96 -5.91
CA ALA A 87 14.88 -9.55 -5.66
C ALA A 87 14.16 -9.03 -4.42
N GLY A 88 14.76 -8.03 -3.78
CA GLY A 88 14.24 -7.40 -2.59
C GLY A 88 14.61 -8.13 -1.30
N PRO A 89 14.12 -7.64 -0.15
CA PRO A 89 13.13 -6.55 -0.02
C PRO A 89 13.65 -5.19 -0.50
N THR A 90 12.86 -4.49 -1.31
CA THR A 90 13.14 -3.13 -1.81
C THR A 90 11.94 -2.22 -1.55
N PRO A 91 12.10 -1.11 -0.78
CA PRO A 91 13.26 -0.77 0.02
C PRO A 91 13.52 -1.82 1.12
N ALA A 92 14.73 -1.88 1.67
CA ALA A 92 15.11 -2.89 2.67
C ALA A 92 14.27 -2.81 3.97
N THR A 93 13.80 -1.60 4.30
CA THR A 93 12.93 -1.36 5.46
C THR A 93 11.67 -0.63 4.97
N PRO A 94 10.46 -1.13 5.31
CA PRO A 94 9.24 -0.39 5.05
C PRO A 94 9.19 0.89 5.89
N SER A 95 8.33 1.83 5.50
CA SER A 95 8.19 3.11 6.17
C SER A 95 6.72 3.48 6.33
N VAL A 96 6.38 4.12 7.45
CA VAL A 96 5.04 4.67 7.70
C VAL A 96 4.69 5.74 6.65
N GLU A 97 5.67 6.58 6.35
CA GLU A 97 5.57 7.60 5.30
C GLU A 97 6.11 7.08 3.97
N PRO A 98 5.54 7.49 2.82
CA PRO A 98 6.04 7.10 1.52
C PRO A 98 7.48 7.54 1.30
N VAL A 99 8.29 6.66 0.72
CA VAL A 99 9.69 6.93 0.38
C VAL A 99 9.90 6.74 -1.12
N GLU A 100 10.64 7.65 -1.73
CA GLU A 100 11.13 7.51 -3.11
C GLU A 100 12.23 6.44 -3.17
N VAL A 101 12.11 5.51 -4.12
CA VAL A 101 13.02 4.37 -4.24
C VAL A 101 13.52 4.27 -5.68
N ALA A 102 14.83 4.18 -5.84
CA ALA A 102 15.45 3.93 -7.13
C ALA A 102 15.46 2.43 -7.44
N TRP A 103 14.51 1.99 -8.27
CA TRP A 103 14.29 0.58 -8.60
C TRP A 103 15.25 0.03 -9.65
N ASP A 104 15.72 0.89 -10.54
CA ASP A 104 16.64 0.60 -11.66
C ASP A 104 18.11 0.93 -11.33
N GLY A 105 18.38 1.42 -10.11
CA GLY A 105 19.67 1.96 -9.68
C GLY A 105 20.51 1.02 -8.80
N SER A 106 21.24 1.58 -7.82
CA SER A 106 22.28 0.93 -6.99
C SER A 106 21.81 -0.17 -6.01
N THR A 107 20.66 -0.80 -6.26
CA THR A 107 20.24 -1.98 -5.48
C THR A 107 20.92 -3.20 -6.08
N LEU A 108 21.32 -4.16 -5.24
CA LEU A 108 21.90 -5.43 -5.70
C LEU A 108 20.95 -6.18 -6.66
N ASP A 109 19.65 -5.91 -6.56
CA ASP A 109 18.58 -6.61 -7.27
C ASP A 109 18.00 -5.83 -8.46
N ALA A 110 18.63 -4.71 -8.84
CA ALA A 110 18.15 -3.84 -9.90
C ALA A 110 17.96 -4.58 -11.22
N ALA A 111 18.81 -5.56 -11.53
CA ALA A 111 18.67 -6.37 -12.74
C ALA A 111 17.33 -7.10 -12.81
N THR A 112 16.85 -7.67 -11.71
CA THR A 112 15.54 -8.32 -11.64
C THR A 112 14.41 -7.32 -11.74
N TRP A 113 14.50 -6.19 -11.03
CA TRP A 113 13.47 -5.15 -11.11
C TRP A 113 13.35 -4.57 -12.52
N THR A 114 14.48 -4.31 -13.18
CA THR A 114 14.54 -3.91 -14.59
C THR A 114 14.01 -4.99 -15.52
N ALA A 115 14.37 -6.26 -15.31
CA ALA A 115 13.89 -7.38 -16.12
C ALA A 115 12.36 -7.52 -16.06
N LEU A 116 11.78 -7.37 -14.86
CA LEU A 116 10.33 -7.32 -14.68
C LEU A 116 9.72 -5.98 -15.13
N GLY A 117 10.53 -4.95 -15.36
CA GLY A 117 10.07 -3.58 -15.54
C GLY A 117 9.33 -3.03 -14.33
N PHE A 118 9.59 -3.56 -13.12
CA PHE A 118 8.89 -3.18 -11.90
C PHE A 118 9.52 -1.92 -11.28
N ALA A 119 8.87 -0.78 -11.51
CA ALA A 119 9.14 0.48 -10.83
C ALA A 119 7.80 1.19 -10.55
N PRO A 120 7.30 1.15 -9.30
CA PRO A 120 6.21 2.01 -8.84
C PRO A 120 6.46 3.49 -9.19
N GLU A 121 5.45 4.17 -9.73
CA GLU A 121 5.54 5.59 -10.15
C GLU A 121 5.45 6.57 -8.99
N ARG A 122 4.98 6.11 -7.83
CA ARG A 122 4.80 6.91 -6.62
C ARG A 122 5.69 6.37 -5.50
N PRO A 123 6.10 7.24 -4.56
CA PRO A 123 6.67 6.81 -3.29
C PRO A 123 5.93 5.64 -2.65
N VAL A 124 6.67 4.68 -2.12
CA VAL A 124 6.12 3.46 -1.52
C VAL A 124 6.29 3.44 -0.01
N ARG A 125 5.35 2.79 0.68
CA ARG A 125 5.43 2.50 2.12
C ARG A 125 5.91 1.08 2.41
N PHE A 126 5.60 0.17 1.51
CA PHE A 126 5.93 -1.24 1.66
C PHE A 126 7.30 -1.55 1.08
N SER A 127 7.97 -2.52 1.68
CA SER A 127 9.08 -3.24 1.05
C SER A 127 8.52 -4.36 0.18
N TYR A 128 8.96 -4.45 -1.08
CA TYR A 128 8.52 -5.47 -2.03
C TYR A 128 9.63 -6.48 -2.29
N ALA A 129 9.25 -7.75 -2.42
CA ALA A 129 10.15 -8.84 -2.77
C ALA A 129 9.54 -9.74 -3.85
N PHE A 130 10.40 -10.17 -4.76
CA PHE A 130 10.13 -11.16 -5.79
C PHE A 130 10.93 -12.42 -5.46
N GLU A 131 10.23 -13.49 -5.10
CA GLU A 131 10.82 -14.70 -4.53
C GLU A 131 10.44 -15.91 -5.41
N PRO A 132 11.14 -16.16 -6.53
CA PRO A 132 10.97 -17.36 -7.32
C PRO A 132 11.46 -18.57 -6.52
N ALA A 133 10.75 -19.69 -6.60
CA ALA A 133 11.19 -20.96 -6.03
C ALA A 133 12.42 -21.51 -6.79
N THR A 134 12.51 -21.19 -8.07
CA THR A 134 13.65 -21.48 -8.95
C THR A 134 13.68 -20.41 -10.04
N ASP A 135 14.87 -19.87 -10.32
CA ASP A 135 15.12 -18.92 -11.40
C ASP A 135 15.63 -19.63 -12.67
N GLY A 136 15.69 -18.88 -13.78
CA GLY A 136 16.06 -19.42 -15.09
C GLY A 136 14.86 -19.88 -15.91
N CYS A 137 15.11 -20.63 -16.98
CA CYS A 137 14.16 -20.92 -18.05
C CYS A 137 13.68 -22.39 -18.09
N GLY A 138 12.60 -22.62 -18.83
CA GLY A 138 12.00 -23.95 -18.97
C GLY A 138 11.26 -24.42 -17.72
N LEU A 139 10.88 -23.47 -16.86
CA LEU A 139 10.20 -23.75 -15.60
C LEU A 139 8.81 -24.32 -15.84
N ARG A 140 8.40 -25.26 -14.98
CA ARG A 140 7.07 -25.87 -14.96
C ARG A 140 6.62 -26.03 -13.51
N SER A 141 5.32 -25.89 -13.26
CA SER A 141 4.76 -26.17 -11.95
C SER A 141 4.42 -27.64 -11.81
N ALA A 142 4.90 -28.26 -10.74
CA ALA A 142 4.31 -29.51 -10.27
C ALA A 142 2.93 -29.22 -9.68
N GLU A 143 2.04 -30.21 -9.72
CA GLU A 143 0.69 -30.07 -9.15
C GLU A 143 0.74 -29.68 -7.67
N GLY A 144 -0.04 -28.67 -7.27
CA GLY A 144 -0.06 -28.16 -5.90
C GLY A 144 1.15 -27.32 -5.49
N THR A 145 2.06 -26.98 -6.41
CA THR A 145 3.23 -26.12 -6.14
C THR A 145 3.11 -24.74 -6.79
N TYR A 146 3.92 -23.79 -6.33
CA TYR A 146 4.06 -22.46 -6.93
C TYR A 146 5.48 -22.26 -7.46
N LEU A 147 5.61 -21.43 -8.50
CA LEU A 147 6.91 -21.04 -9.05
C LEU A 147 7.44 -19.77 -8.42
N VAL A 148 6.57 -18.89 -7.94
CA VAL A 148 6.98 -17.60 -7.42
C VAL A 148 6.04 -17.08 -6.36
N THR A 149 6.63 -16.40 -5.37
CA THR A 149 5.93 -15.60 -4.36
C THR A 149 6.29 -14.13 -4.57
N PHE A 150 5.26 -13.29 -4.60
CA PHE A 150 5.36 -11.85 -4.54
C PHE A 150 4.98 -11.43 -3.12
N ARG A 151 5.87 -10.72 -2.43
CA ARG A 151 5.66 -10.32 -1.04
C ARG A 151 5.75 -8.81 -0.89
N ALA A 152 4.86 -8.23 -0.09
CA ALA A 152 4.94 -6.86 0.38
C ALA A 152 4.88 -6.85 1.91
N ASN A 153 5.85 -6.21 2.56
CA ASN A 153 5.85 -6.02 4.01
C ASN A 153 5.72 -4.53 4.32
N GLY A 154 4.87 -4.17 5.27
CA GLY A 154 4.64 -2.78 5.67
C GLY A 154 4.53 -2.65 7.19
N ASP A 155 5.09 -1.57 7.74
CA ASP A 155 4.92 -1.16 9.14
C ASP A 155 4.10 0.13 9.12
N LEU A 156 2.77 -0.01 9.11
CA LEU A 156 1.84 1.06 8.71
C LEU A 156 1.54 2.06 9.83
N ASP A 157 1.85 1.69 11.06
CA ASP A 157 1.66 2.43 12.31
C ASP A 157 2.96 2.68 13.09
N GLY A 158 4.08 2.08 12.66
CA GLY A 158 5.42 2.40 13.15
C GLY A 158 5.75 1.73 14.48
N ASP A 159 5.06 0.63 14.82
CA ASP A 159 5.27 -0.12 16.05
C ASP A 159 6.34 -1.23 15.90
N GLY A 160 6.86 -1.42 14.68
CA GLY A 160 7.84 -2.44 14.34
C GLY A 160 7.24 -3.80 13.96
N VAL A 161 5.93 -3.99 14.08
CA VAL A 161 5.20 -5.17 13.62
C VAL A 161 4.82 -4.99 12.16
N ARG A 162 5.21 -5.95 11.33
CA ARG A 162 5.02 -5.85 9.87
C ARG A 162 3.75 -6.58 9.44
N SER A 163 2.84 -5.87 8.80
CA SER A 163 1.83 -6.49 7.95
C SER A 163 2.48 -7.13 6.75
N VAL A 164 2.14 -8.38 6.47
CA VAL A 164 2.68 -9.14 5.33
C VAL A 164 1.57 -9.44 4.34
N PHE A 165 1.80 -9.11 3.09
CA PHE A 165 0.93 -9.42 1.95
C PHE A 165 1.67 -10.37 1.03
N GLU A 166 1.06 -11.49 0.68
CA GLU A 166 1.64 -12.48 -0.24
C GLU A 166 0.68 -12.84 -1.35
N ARG A 167 1.22 -12.85 -2.57
CA ARG A 167 0.56 -13.44 -3.74
C ARG A 167 1.48 -14.50 -4.32
N ARG A 168 0.92 -15.64 -4.72
CA ARG A 168 1.70 -16.73 -5.34
C ARG A 168 1.21 -16.98 -6.76
N ALA A 169 2.09 -17.47 -7.61
CA ALA A 169 1.75 -17.86 -8.97
C ALA A 169 2.43 -19.17 -9.37
N ALA A 170 1.77 -19.89 -10.26
CA ALA A 170 2.20 -21.15 -10.83
C ALA A 170 1.98 -21.12 -12.35
N ALA A 171 2.70 -21.95 -13.10
CA ALA A 171 2.42 -22.17 -14.49
C ALA A 171 1.16 -23.05 -14.62
N ASP A 172 0.20 -22.60 -15.41
CA ASP A 172 -0.99 -23.37 -15.74
C ASP A 172 -0.59 -24.66 -16.48
N PRO A 173 -1.06 -25.85 -16.09
CA PRO A 173 -0.66 -27.11 -16.73
C PRO A 173 -1.07 -27.24 -18.20
N GLN A 174 -2.12 -26.52 -18.64
CA GLN A 174 -2.65 -26.58 -19.99
C GLN A 174 -2.03 -25.53 -20.90
N THR A 175 -1.98 -24.28 -20.44
CA THR A 175 -1.50 -23.15 -21.25
C THR A 175 -0.01 -22.88 -21.06
N GLY A 176 0.57 -23.30 -19.94
CA GLY A 176 1.92 -22.92 -19.52
C GLY A 176 2.02 -21.47 -19.05
N GLU A 177 0.93 -20.71 -18.99
CA GLU A 177 0.95 -19.31 -18.56
C GLU A 177 1.13 -19.20 -17.04
N LEU A 178 1.86 -18.17 -16.60
CA LEU A 178 1.99 -17.90 -15.18
C LEU A 178 0.69 -17.28 -14.63
N VAL A 179 -0.07 -18.06 -13.88
CA VAL A 179 -1.37 -17.67 -13.31
C VAL A 179 -1.29 -17.52 -11.79
N PRO A 180 -2.05 -16.58 -11.17
CA PRO A 180 -2.15 -16.50 -9.73
C PRO A 180 -2.74 -17.78 -9.15
N ILE A 181 -2.25 -18.22 -8.00
CA ILE A 181 -2.85 -19.31 -7.24
C ILE A 181 -3.32 -18.83 -5.87
N GLY A 182 -4.46 -19.34 -5.44
CA GLY A 182 -5.06 -18.99 -4.15
C GLY A 182 -5.53 -17.53 -4.06
N ILE A 183 -5.73 -17.09 -2.82
CA ILE A 183 -6.13 -15.71 -2.49
C ILE A 183 -4.91 -14.88 -2.11
N LEU A 184 -5.03 -13.55 -2.18
CA LEU A 184 -4.07 -12.65 -1.54
C LEU A 184 -4.05 -12.96 -0.05
N TYR A 185 -2.90 -13.42 0.44
CA TYR A 185 -2.72 -13.77 1.83
C TYR A 185 -2.23 -12.54 2.61
N VAL A 186 -2.87 -12.27 3.76
CA VAL A 186 -2.54 -11.12 4.61
C VAL A 186 -2.31 -11.62 6.03
N ARG A 187 -1.13 -11.37 6.60
CA ARG A 187 -0.82 -11.57 8.02
C ARG A 187 -0.69 -10.26 8.75
N ASP A 188 -1.00 -10.31 10.04
CA ASP A 188 -0.77 -9.22 11.00
C ASP A 188 -1.24 -7.89 10.44
N ARG A 189 -2.49 -7.91 9.93
CA ARG A 189 -3.16 -6.73 9.41
C ARG A 189 -3.39 -5.81 10.60
N VAL A 190 -2.46 -4.88 10.82
CA VAL A 190 -2.58 -3.94 11.93
C VAL A 190 -3.78 -3.05 11.63
N GLU A 191 -4.74 -3.05 12.56
CA GLU A 191 -6.05 -2.41 12.37
C GLU A 191 -5.98 -0.90 12.44
#